data_AF-A0A5A4U3M2-F1
#
_entry.id   AF-A0A5A4U3M2-F1
#
_cell.length_a   1.000
_cell.length_b   1.000
_cell.length_c   1.000
_cell.angle_alpha   90.00
_cell.angle_beta   90.00
_cell.angle_gamma   90.00
#
_symmetry.space_group_name_H-M   'P 1'
#
loop_
_entity.id
_entity.type
_entity.pdbx_description
1 polymer ?
#
loop_
_entity_poly.entity_id
_entity_poly.type
_entity_poly.pdbx_seq_one_letter_code
_entity_poly.pdbx_strand_id
1 'polypeptide(L)'
;MMSNKTYPVLLCFLWTLFGVSKIAFTYNIYLSSYIDILTIVNFLFVFMGAGIIAFRLLSKPVSFNAQIFVFFVLLLLSLLNNSIFALIFNFLVWYSIAEIVPIKSFRFVYIINIGLLIGVFYISVKLNGDTYYFDLRYGDVKSFGFENANSFPQLLIIFYLIFSTKIRHLFMLFLVYLLVFIDDIYTKSFYVILVIYPCLLLLFKYYRCRYLYLLPVMLFLGSILFVYMYASNIPIAIKVDQIFSYRISFSNIILSSIPNLYYLFFGLSGGGDEQLPMDLSYMAIIFTFGLIPSLIIILMYTRTLKSLIIKYDYGILALCTTFLLYAFVENILISFILNPTFYYVFYYLNSKR
;
A
#
# COMPACT_ATOMS: atom_id res chain seq x y z
N MET A 1 -19.34 23.95 19.87
CA MET A 1 -19.28 22.50 20.19
C MET A 1 -19.18 21.73 18.89
N MET A 2 -17.99 21.20 18.58
CA MET A 2 -17.83 20.30 17.43
C MET A 2 -18.60 19.00 17.73
N SER A 3 -19.43 18.55 16.79
CA SER A 3 -20.16 17.28 16.88
C SER A 3 -19.18 16.13 17.16
N ASN A 4 -19.56 15.16 18.01
CA ASN A 4 -18.73 13.96 18.31
C ASN A 4 -18.27 13.19 17.04
N LYS A 5 -18.84 13.49 15.86
CA LYS A 5 -18.43 12.90 14.57
C LYS A 5 -17.26 13.63 13.89
N THR A 6 -16.91 14.87 14.25
CA THR A 6 -15.84 15.64 13.57
C THR A 6 -14.45 15.34 14.11
N TYR A 7 -14.32 15.07 15.41
CA TYR A 7 -13.04 14.71 16.05
C TYR A 7 -12.32 13.51 15.43
N PRO A 8 -12.96 12.34 15.22
CA PRO A 8 -12.27 11.20 14.61
C PRO A 8 -11.83 11.47 13.17
N VAL A 9 -12.58 12.29 12.43
CA VAL A 9 -12.23 12.70 11.06
C VAL A 9 -11.01 13.62 11.08
N LEU A 10 -10.95 14.57 12.02
CA LEU A 10 -9.80 15.47 12.18
C LEU A 10 -8.54 14.69 12.59
N LEU A 11 -8.63 13.75 13.53
CA LEU A 11 -7.50 12.91 13.91
C LEU A 11 -7.00 12.06 12.73
N CYS A 12 -7.92 11.47 11.97
CA CYS A 12 -7.58 10.76 10.74
C CYS A 12 -6.91 11.68 9.71
N PHE A 13 -7.39 12.91 9.57
CA PHE A 13 -6.79 13.91 8.67
C PHE A 13 -5.37 14.26 9.09
N LEU A 14 -5.14 14.56 10.36
CA LEU A 14 -3.81 14.88 10.88
C LEU A 14 -2.86 13.69 10.76
N TRP A 15 -3.29 12.47 11.13
CA TRP A 15 -2.45 11.28 11.03
C TRP A 15 -2.04 10.98 9.58
N THR A 16 -2.99 11.06 8.64
CA THR A 16 -2.68 10.88 7.22
C THR A 16 -1.84 12.04 6.66
N LEU A 17 -2.05 13.28 7.11
CA LEU A 17 -1.23 14.44 6.76
C LEU A 17 0.23 14.27 7.20
N PHE A 18 0.47 13.84 8.45
CA PHE A 18 1.82 13.53 8.92
C PHE A 18 2.40 12.32 8.22
N GLY A 19 1.59 11.32 7.87
CA GLY A 19 2.01 10.18 7.07
C GLY A 19 2.51 10.58 5.68
N VAL A 20 1.78 11.45 4.96
CA VAL A 20 2.24 11.94 3.65
C VAL A 20 3.40 12.92 3.78
N SER A 21 3.44 13.73 4.85
CA SER A 21 4.58 14.60 5.13
C SER A 21 5.85 13.77 5.37
N LYS A 22 5.73 12.66 6.11
CA LYS A 22 6.83 11.72 6.30
C LYS A 22 7.36 11.23 4.96
N ILE A 23 6.49 10.80 4.05
CA ILE A 23 6.88 10.37 2.69
C ILE A 23 7.61 11.51 1.95
N ALA A 24 7.10 12.74 2.03
CA ALA A 24 7.73 13.89 1.38
C ALA A 24 9.14 14.14 1.94
N PHE A 25 9.31 14.20 3.26
CA PHE A 25 10.62 14.44 3.88
C PHE A 25 11.57 13.23 3.85
N THR A 26 11.08 12.02 3.55
CA THR A 26 11.95 10.85 3.37
C THR A 26 12.41 10.70 1.92
N TYR A 27 11.51 10.86 0.95
CA TYR A 27 11.77 10.44 -0.44
C TYR A 27 11.90 11.58 -1.45
N ASN A 28 11.61 12.83 -1.04
CA ASN A 28 11.82 13.97 -1.92
C ASN A 28 13.27 14.43 -1.84
N ILE A 29 13.98 14.44 -2.97
CA ILE A 29 15.40 14.80 -3.08
C ILE A 29 15.69 16.20 -2.49
N TYR A 30 14.73 17.13 -2.60
CA TYR A 30 14.89 18.50 -2.11
C TYR A 30 14.50 18.67 -0.64
N LEU A 31 13.70 17.76 -0.08
CA LEU A 31 13.24 17.84 1.31
C LEU A 31 13.99 16.88 2.24
N SER A 32 14.66 15.86 1.71
CA SER A 32 15.33 14.81 2.50
C SER A 32 16.48 15.34 3.36
N SER A 33 17.05 16.49 3.01
CA SER A 33 18.08 17.16 3.82
C SER A 33 17.56 17.75 5.14
N TYR A 34 16.24 17.90 5.33
CA TYR A 34 15.64 18.50 6.53
C TYR A 34 15.34 17.46 7.62
N ILE A 35 16.39 16.83 8.15
CA ILE A 35 16.32 15.72 9.11
C ILE A 35 15.57 16.10 10.40
N ASP A 36 15.76 17.32 10.91
CA ASP A 36 15.08 17.79 12.12
C ASP A 36 13.55 17.83 11.93
N ILE A 37 13.10 18.29 10.76
CA ILE A 37 11.68 18.35 10.41
C ILE A 37 11.13 16.92 10.25
N LEU A 38 11.86 16.03 9.58
CA LEU A 38 11.48 14.63 9.45
C LEU A 38 11.31 13.97 10.83
N THR A 39 12.17 14.27 11.78
CA THR A 39 12.10 13.77 13.16
C THR A 39 10.83 14.24 13.87
N ILE A 40 10.50 15.53 13.75
CA ILE A 40 9.26 16.10 14.31
C ILE A 40 8.03 15.45 13.64
N VAL A 41 8.03 15.29 12.32
CA VAL A 41 6.94 14.67 11.57
C VAL A 41 6.75 13.20 11.99
N ASN A 42 7.85 12.45 12.18
CA ASN A 42 7.81 11.07 12.68
C ASN A 42 7.19 10.99 14.08
N PHE A 43 7.58 11.89 14.98
CA PHE A 43 7.01 11.95 16.32
C PHE A 43 5.50 12.25 16.25
N LEU A 44 5.08 13.27 15.50
CA LEU A 44 3.68 13.65 15.34
C LEU A 44 2.85 12.54 14.68
N PHE A 45 3.41 11.83 13.71
CA PHE A 45 2.79 10.68 13.08
C PHE A 45 2.46 9.57 14.09
N VAL A 46 3.43 9.19 14.93
CA VAL A 46 3.23 8.17 15.96
C VAL A 46 2.26 8.67 17.03
N PHE A 47 2.41 9.91 17.48
CA PHE A 47 1.56 10.51 18.51
C PHE A 47 0.08 10.57 18.07
N MET A 48 -0.19 11.01 16.84
CA MET A 48 -1.55 11.04 16.30
C MET A 48 -2.13 9.64 16.12
N GLY A 49 -1.31 8.65 15.73
CA GLY A 49 -1.74 7.26 15.64
C GLY A 49 -2.15 6.69 17.01
N ALA A 50 -1.34 6.94 18.04
CA ALA A 50 -1.67 6.59 19.42
C ALA A 50 -2.96 7.30 19.90
N GLY A 51 -3.12 8.58 19.56
CA GLY A 51 -4.34 9.36 19.84
C GLY A 51 -5.60 8.76 19.20
N ILE A 52 -5.52 8.30 17.96
CA ILE A 52 -6.64 7.61 17.27
C ILE A 52 -7.01 6.31 18.00
N ILE A 53 -6.02 5.50 18.39
CA ILE A 53 -6.23 4.25 19.11
C ILE A 53 -6.90 4.53 20.46
N ALA A 54 -6.36 5.49 21.23
CA ALA A 54 -6.92 5.89 22.52
C ALA A 54 -8.37 6.40 22.38
N PHE A 55 -8.64 7.27 21.39
CA PHE A 55 -9.99 7.77 21.13
C PHE A 55 -10.96 6.63 20.81
N ARG A 56 -10.55 5.64 20.00
CA ARG A 56 -11.38 4.46 19.71
C ARG A 56 -11.69 3.65 20.97
N LEU A 57 -10.69 3.41 21.82
CA LEU A 57 -10.85 2.67 23.07
C LEU A 57 -11.82 3.36 24.04
N LEU A 58 -11.79 4.70 24.09
CA LEU A 58 -12.72 5.49 24.90
C LEU A 58 -14.14 5.55 24.30
N SER A 59 -14.25 5.52 22.97
CA SER A 59 -15.53 5.73 22.27
C SER A 59 -16.33 4.45 22.05
N LYS A 60 -15.70 3.28 22.07
CA LYS A 60 -16.37 2.00 21.80
C LYS A 60 -15.90 0.90 22.74
N PRO A 61 -16.82 0.04 23.23
CA PRO A 61 -16.46 -1.09 24.06
C PRO A 61 -15.56 -2.06 23.30
N VAL A 62 -14.55 -2.58 24.00
CA VAL A 62 -13.65 -3.60 23.47
C VAL A 62 -14.34 -4.96 23.58
N SER A 63 -14.85 -5.48 22.46
CA SER A 63 -15.32 -6.87 22.40
C SER A 63 -14.17 -7.80 22.05
N PHE A 64 -13.91 -8.84 22.88
CA PHE A 64 -12.98 -9.92 22.52
C PHE A 64 -13.47 -10.61 21.24
N ASN A 65 -12.80 -10.31 20.13
CA ASN A 65 -13.09 -10.87 18.82
C ASN A 65 -11.82 -11.44 18.19
N ALA A 66 -11.97 -12.15 17.07
CA ALA A 66 -10.85 -12.79 16.37
C ALA A 66 -9.74 -11.81 15.96
N GLN A 67 -10.02 -10.50 15.84
CA GLN A 67 -9.00 -9.51 15.48
C GLN A 67 -8.14 -9.11 16.67
N ILE A 68 -8.72 -8.99 17.87
CA ILE A 68 -7.93 -8.79 19.10
C ILE A 68 -6.99 -9.97 19.31
N PHE A 69 -7.46 -11.21 19.05
CA PHE A 69 -6.60 -12.38 19.07
C PHE A 69 -5.46 -12.28 18.04
N VAL A 70 -5.74 -11.88 16.80
CA VAL A 70 -4.70 -11.65 15.77
C VAL A 70 -3.71 -10.58 16.21
N PHE A 71 -4.15 -9.47 16.80
CA PHE A 71 -3.27 -8.42 17.31
C PHE A 71 -2.41 -8.92 18.47
N PHE A 72 -2.97 -9.71 19.38
CA PHE A 72 -2.22 -10.32 20.47
C PHE A 72 -1.15 -11.30 19.95
N VAL A 73 -1.51 -12.15 19.00
CA VAL A 73 -0.55 -13.06 18.34
C VAL A 73 0.58 -12.26 17.70
N LEU A 74 0.26 -11.24 16.90
CA LEU A 74 1.28 -10.39 16.30
C LEU A 74 2.14 -9.70 17.36
N LEU A 75 1.54 -9.22 18.48
CA LEU A 75 2.27 -8.59 19.57
C LEU A 75 3.31 -9.54 20.19
N LEU A 76 2.96 -10.80 20.40
CA LEU A 76 3.94 -11.80 20.83
C LEU A 76 5.06 -11.97 19.79
N LEU A 77 4.72 -11.99 18.50
CA LEU A 77 5.70 -12.06 17.41
C LEU A 77 6.61 -10.82 17.34
N SER A 78 6.15 -9.66 17.83
CA SER A 78 6.95 -8.44 17.81
C SER A 78 8.19 -8.49 18.71
N LEU A 79 8.21 -9.38 19.71
CA LEU A 79 9.41 -9.68 20.50
C LEU A 79 10.54 -10.29 19.66
N LEU A 80 10.21 -10.86 18.50
CA LEU A 80 11.14 -11.54 17.61
C LEU A 80 11.65 -10.64 16.48
N ASN A 81 10.90 -9.59 16.12
CA ASN A 81 11.25 -8.65 15.06
C ASN A 81 10.53 -7.29 15.25
N ASN A 82 11.30 -6.21 15.41
CA ASN A 82 10.79 -4.85 15.56
C ASN A 82 9.96 -4.35 14.35
N SER A 83 10.21 -4.86 13.14
CA SER A 83 9.38 -4.56 11.96
C SER A 83 7.93 -5.02 12.16
N ILE A 84 7.73 -6.13 12.88
CA ILE A 84 6.39 -6.65 13.22
C ILE A 84 5.69 -5.70 14.21
N PHE A 85 6.43 -5.06 15.12
CA PHE A 85 5.87 -4.04 16.01
C PHE A 85 5.28 -2.86 15.21
N ALA A 86 6.03 -2.35 14.23
CA ALA A 86 5.57 -1.29 13.34
C ALA A 86 4.33 -1.70 12.54
N LEU A 87 4.28 -2.95 12.05
CA LEU A 87 3.11 -3.52 11.38
C LEU A 87 1.87 -3.50 12.28
N ILE A 88 2.00 -3.96 13.54
CA ILE A 88 0.90 -3.99 14.51
C ILE A 88 0.39 -2.60 14.80
N PHE A 89 1.30 -1.66 15.06
CA PHE A 89 0.93 -0.27 15.32
C PHE A 89 0.09 0.29 14.17
N ASN A 90 0.57 0.14 12.92
CA ASN A 90 -0.18 0.58 11.74
C ASN A 90 -1.54 -0.12 11.61
N PHE A 91 -1.60 -1.43 11.89
CA PHE A 91 -2.85 -2.19 11.85
C PHE A 91 -3.86 -1.71 12.90
N LEU A 92 -3.41 -1.41 14.11
CA LEU A 92 -4.26 -0.87 15.17
C LEU A 92 -4.79 0.52 14.82
N VAL A 93 -3.98 1.38 14.20
CA VAL A 93 -4.43 2.69 13.72
C VAL A 93 -5.48 2.51 12.61
N TRP A 94 -5.17 1.72 11.58
CA TRP A 94 -6.11 1.47 10.47
C TRP A 94 -7.42 0.85 10.92
N TYR A 95 -7.35 -0.13 11.84
CA TYR A 95 -8.51 -0.73 12.49
C TYR A 95 -9.34 0.31 13.25
N SER A 96 -8.68 1.17 14.01
CA SER A 96 -9.34 2.21 14.79
C SER A 96 -10.03 3.23 13.87
N ILE A 97 -9.37 3.67 12.80
CA ILE A 97 -9.95 4.54 11.76
C ILE A 97 -11.18 3.89 11.14
N ALA A 98 -11.09 2.61 10.73
CA ALA A 98 -12.20 1.89 10.13
C ALA A 98 -13.44 1.79 11.04
N GLU A 99 -13.24 1.74 12.35
CA GLU A 99 -14.32 1.71 13.34
C GLU A 99 -14.97 3.09 13.57
N ILE A 100 -14.17 4.16 13.65
CA ILE A 100 -14.64 5.48 14.10
C ILE A 100 -14.91 6.47 12.97
N VAL A 101 -14.32 6.25 11.78
CA VAL A 101 -14.43 7.15 10.62
C VAL A 101 -15.32 6.51 9.54
N PRO A 102 -16.42 7.18 9.11
CA PRO A 102 -17.25 6.70 8.01
C PRO A 102 -16.51 6.68 6.66
N ILE A 103 -16.87 5.74 5.78
CA ILE A 103 -16.24 5.55 4.47
C ILE A 103 -16.14 6.84 3.65
N LYS A 104 -17.22 7.62 3.62
CA LYS A 104 -17.28 8.88 2.85
C LYS A 104 -16.23 9.89 3.36
N SER A 105 -16.11 10.03 4.67
CA SER A 105 -15.14 10.93 5.32
C SER A 105 -13.72 10.43 5.14
N PHE A 106 -13.49 9.12 5.30
CA PHE A 106 -12.17 8.52 5.06
C PHE A 106 -11.68 8.78 3.63
N ARG A 107 -12.52 8.50 2.62
CA ARG A 107 -12.18 8.74 1.21
C ARG A 107 -11.80 10.20 0.98
N PHE A 108 -12.59 11.14 1.50
CA PHE A 108 -12.33 12.57 1.35
C PHE A 108 -10.98 12.98 1.97
N VAL A 109 -10.73 12.57 3.22
CA VAL A 109 -9.48 12.84 3.93
C VAL A 109 -8.27 12.29 3.17
N TYR A 110 -8.35 11.02 2.77
CA TYR A 110 -7.24 10.35 2.12
C TYR A 110 -6.93 10.95 0.74
N ILE A 111 -7.97 11.28 -0.03
CA ILE A 111 -7.85 11.98 -1.31
C ILE A 111 -7.12 13.32 -1.16
N ILE A 112 -7.51 14.13 -0.18
CA ILE A 112 -6.90 15.44 0.03
C ILE A 112 -5.42 15.28 0.37
N ASN A 113 -5.08 14.38 1.29
CA ASN A 113 -3.70 14.23 1.75
C ASN A 113 -2.78 13.63 0.67
N ILE A 114 -3.25 12.67 -0.14
CA ILE A 114 -2.47 12.21 -1.30
C ILE A 114 -2.37 13.29 -2.38
N GLY A 115 -3.44 14.07 -2.60
CA GLY A 115 -3.40 15.21 -3.52
C GLY A 115 -2.38 16.27 -3.09
N LEU A 116 -2.31 16.57 -1.79
CA LEU A 116 -1.30 17.45 -1.21
C LEU A 116 0.11 16.88 -1.41
N LEU A 117 0.32 15.58 -1.21
CA LEU A 117 1.60 14.93 -1.46
C LEU A 117 2.06 15.10 -2.91
N ILE A 118 1.17 14.81 -3.87
CA ILE A 118 1.44 14.99 -5.30
C ILE A 118 1.79 16.46 -5.58
N GLY A 119 1.02 17.40 -5.01
CA GLY A 119 1.27 18.83 -5.13
C GLY A 119 2.64 19.25 -4.59
N VAL A 120 3.06 18.73 -3.43
CA VAL A 120 4.37 19.01 -2.82
C VAL A 120 5.51 18.57 -3.75
N PHE A 121 5.45 17.34 -4.28
CA PHE A 121 6.46 16.87 -5.22
C PHE A 121 6.47 17.69 -6.50
N TYR A 122 5.31 17.96 -7.09
CA TYR A 122 5.22 18.77 -8.30
C TYR A 122 5.78 20.20 -8.10
N ILE A 123 5.40 20.88 -7.02
CA ILE A 123 5.88 22.22 -6.69
C ILE A 123 7.39 22.19 -6.43
N SER A 124 7.90 21.20 -5.70
CA SER A 124 9.35 21.07 -5.43
C SER A 124 10.17 20.98 -6.72
N VAL A 125 9.69 20.23 -7.71
CA VAL A 125 10.34 20.09 -9.02
C VAL A 125 10.24 21.37 -9.83
N LYS A 126 9.08 22.03 -9.86
CA LYS A 126 8.92 23.30 -10.59
C LYS A 126 9.78 24.43 -10.00
N LEU A 127 10.05 24.42 -8.70
CA LEU A 127 10.89 25.42 -8.04
C LEU A 127 12.40 25.14 -8.16
N ASN A 128 12.81 23.87 -8.08
CA ASN A 128 14.23 23.49 -7.99
C ASN A 128 14.80 22.85 -9.25
N GLY A 129 13.96 22.48 -10.23
CA GLY A 129 14.34 21.81 -11.47
C GLY A 129 13.96 20.32 -11.49
N ASP A 130 14.01 19.73 -12.69
CA ASP A 130 13.77 18.30 -12.90
C ASP A 130 14.90 17.46 -12.30
N THR A 131 14.53 16.39 -11.61
CA THR A 131 15.47 15.37 -11.11
C THR A 131 15.40 14.12 -11.99
N TYR A 132 16.52 13.42 -12.09
CA TYR A 132 16.65 12.22 -12.91
C TYR A 132 17.20 11.06 -12.07
N TYR A 133 16.66 9.87 -12.31
CA TYR A 133 17.17 8.61 -11.80
C TYR A 133 17.79 7.84 -12.96
N PHE A 134 19.03 7.39 -12.78
CA PHE A 134 19.71 6.57 -13.77
C PHE A 134 19.22 5.12 -13.68
N ASP A 135 18.38 4.71 -14.62
CA ASP A 135 17.94 3.33 -14.78
C ASP A 135 18.84 2.63 -15.80
N LEU A 136 19.45 1.50 -15.40
CA LEU A 136 20.35 0.71 -16.27
C LEU A 136 19.72 0.29 -17.60
N ARG A 137 18.38 0.28 -17.72
CA ARG A 137 17.64 -0.15 -18.92
C ARG A 137 17.22 1.01 -19.81
N TYR A 138 17.04 2.20 -19.24
CA TYR A 138 16.39 3.33 -19.91
C TYR A 138 17.21 4.62 -19.87
N GLY A 139 18.38 4.62 -19.22
CA GLY A 139 19.20 5.81 -19.02
C GLY A 139 18.60 6.73 -17.96
N ASP A 140 18.81 8.04 -18.10
CA ASP A 140 18.26 9.04 -17.19
C ASP A 140 16.76 9.20 -17.38
N VAL A 141 16.00 8.69 -16.41
CA VAL A 141 14.53 8.80 -16.37
C VAL A 141 14.13 9.88 -15.38
N LYS A 142 13.24 10.79 -15.78
CA LYS A 142 12.72 11.82 -14.87
C LYS A 142 12.10 11.16 -13.64
N SER A 143 12.55 11.59 -12.46
CA SER A 143 12.10 11.05 -11.18
C SER A 143 11.10 11.93 -10.44
N PHE A 144 10.77 13.11 -10.97
CA PHE A 144 9.74 14.00 -10.43
C PHE A 144 9.94 14.35 -8.95
N GLY A 145 11.19 14.59 -8.57
CA GLY A 145 11.60 14.93 -7.21
C GLY A 145 11.78 13.71 -6.30
N PHE A 146 11.51 12.49 -6.76
CA PHE A 146 11.76 11.26 -6.02
C PHE A 146 13.18 10.74 -6.25
N GLU A 147 13.70 10.02 -5.26
CA GLU A 147 14.92 9.22 -5.43
C GLU A 147 14.76 8.08 -6.44
N ASN A 148 13.53 7.60 -6.67
CA ASN A 148 13.21 6.54 -7.62
C ASN A 148 12.13 7.00 -8.63
N ALA A 149 12.37 6.79 -9.92
CA ALA A 149 11.46 7.20 -10.99
C ALA A 149 10.08 6.53 -10.96
N ASN A 150 9.92 5.37 -10.33
CA ASN A 150 8.63 4.68 -10.24
C ASN A 150 7.72 5.21 -9.13
N SER A 151 8.24 6.00 -8.19
CA SER A 151 7.50 6.43 -7.00
C SER A 151 6.39 7.43 -7.31
N PHE A 152 6.60 8.37 -8.25
CA PHE A 152 5.55 9.30 -8.65
C PHE A 152 4.38 8.61 -9.39
N PRO A 153 4.64 7.75 -10.40
CA PRO A 153 3.61 6.88 -10.98
C PRO A 153 2.85 6.05 -9.96
N GLN A 154 3.52 5.49 -8.96
CA GLN A 154 2.88 4.73 -7.88
C GLN A 154 1.86 5.57 -7.11
N LEU A 155 2.21 6.81 -6.76
CA LEU A 155 1.27 7.73 -6.12
C LEU A 155 0.06 8.04 -7.00
N LEU A 156 0.28 8.25 -8.30
CA LEU A 156 -0.80 8.49 -9.25
C LEU A 156 -1.72 7.28 -9.39
N ILE A 157 -1.20 6.05 -9.32
CA ILE A 157 -2.00 4.82 -9.33
C ILE A 157 -2.86 4.72 -8.08
N ILE A 158 -2.27 4.98 -6.92
CA ILE A 158 -3.02 4.94 -5.66
C ILE A 158 -4.13 5.99 -5.68
N PHE A 159 -3.82 7.20 -6.14
CA PHE A 159 -4.81 8.25 -6.33
C PHE A 159 -5.89 7.81 -7.33
N TYR A 160 -5.50 7.23 -8.46
CA TYR A 160 -6.39 6.69 -9.48
C TYR A 160 -7.40 5.69 -8.90
N LEU A 161 -6.90 4.67 -8.19
CA LEU A 161 -7.71 3.57 -7.66
C LEU A 161 -8.77 4.06 -6.67
N ILE A 162 -8.50 5.12 -5.92
CA ILE A 162 -9.41 5.66 -4.90
C ILE A 162 -10.52 6.48 -5.54
N PHE A 163 -10.17 7.33 -6.52
CA PHE A 163 -11.14 8.15 -7.25
C PHE A 163 -12.06 7.32 -8.14
N SER A 164 -11.53 6.25 -8.76
CA SER A 164 -12.22 5.47 -9.80
C SER A 164 -13.40 4.64 -9.29
N THR A 165 -13.65 4.58 -7.98
CA THR A 165 -14.83 3.94 -7.38
C THR A 165 -16.17 4.60 -7.73
N LYS A 166 -16.18 5.78 -8.37
CA LYS A 166 -17.39 6.46 -8.87
C LYS A 166 -17.17 7.05 -10.26
N ILE A 167 -18.07 6.76 -11.20
CA ILE A 167 -17.99 7.25 -12.60
C ILE A 167 -17.78 8.77 -12.73
N ARG A 168 -18.40 9.60 -11.89
CA ARG A 168 -18.24 11.07 -11.93
C ARG A 168 -16.81 11.55 -11.62
N HIS A 169 -15.99 10.71 -10.99
CA HIS A 169 -14.63 11.03 -10.58
C HIS A 169 -13.60 10.70 -11.68
N LEU A 170 -14.02 10.04 -12.78
CA LEU A 170 -13.23 9.87 -14.02
C LEU A 170 -12.83 11.21 -14.65
N PHE A 171 -13.55 12.31 -14.36
CA PHE A 171 -13.24 13.64 -14.88
C PHE A 171 -12.03 14.30 -14.17
N MET A 172 -11.95 14.22 -12.83
CA MET A 172 -10.75 14.66 -12.09
C MET A 172 -9.52 13.83 -12.49
N LEU A 173 -9.77 12.55 -12.74
CA LEU A 173 -8.85 11.60 -13.32
C LEU A 173 -8.32 12.04 -14.69
N PHE A 174 -9.20 12.40 -15.64
CA PHE A 174 -8.81 12.95 -16.94
C PHE A 174 -7.89 14.18 -16.81
N LEU A 175 -8.14 15.04 -15.82
CA LEU A 175 -7.35 16.26 -15.60
C LEU A 175 -5.95 15.96 -15.04
N VAL A 176 -5.83 14.99 -14.11
CA VAL A 176 -4.53 14.47 -13.65
C VAL A 176 -3.79 13.75 -14.79
N TYR A 177 -4.51 12.99 -15.63
CA TYR A 177 -3.94 12.33 -16.80
C TYR A 177 -3.35 13.29 -17.81
N LEU A 178 -4.05 14.39 -18.08
CA LEU A 178 -3.62 15.40 -19.04
C LEU A 178 -2.31 16.08 -18.56
N LEU A 179 -2.16 16.31 -17.26
CA LEU A 179 -0.92 16.82 -16.67
C LEU A 179 0.23 15.81 -16.74
N VAL A 180 -0.06 14.51 -16.54
CA VAL A 180 0.93 13.43 -16.56
C VAL A 180 1.45 13.12 -17.97
N PHE A 181 0.58 13.21 -18.98
CA PHE A 181 0.96 13.02 -20.39
C PHE A 181 1.78 14.20 -20.95
N ILE A 182 1.59 15.41 -20.42
CA ILE A 182 2.39 16.58 -20.84
C ILE A 182 3.85 16.46 -20.40
N ASP A 183 4.12 15.77 -19.26
CA ASP A 183 5.46 15.69 -18.67
C ASP A 183 6.22 14.37 -19.01
N ASP A 184 5.77 13.59 -20.00
CA ASP A 184 6.46 12.37 -20.51
C ASP A 184 6.76 11.29 -19.45
N ILE A 185 5.79 10.97 -18.59
CA ILE A 185 5.96 9.94 -17.55
C ILE A 185 5.86 8.53 -18.13
N TYR A 186 6.99 7.89 -18.40
CA TYR A 186 7.07 6.52 -18.93
C TYR A 186 7.05 5.45 -17.82
N THR A 187 5.89 4.89 -17.47
CA THR A 187 5.84 3.67 -16.63
C THR A 187 4.84 2.64 -17.12
N LYS A 188 5.35 1.46 -17.52
CA LYS A 188 4.55 0.34 -18.04
C LYS A 188 3.49 -0.16 -17.03
N SER A 189 3.79 -0.15 -15.73
CA SER A 189 2.87 -0.58 -14.66
C SER A 189 1.66 0.35 -14.52
N PHE A 190 1.83 1.66 -14.74
CA PHE A 190 0.76 2.65 -14.77
C PHE A 190 -0.26 2.38 -15.87
N TYR A 191 0.21 2.17 -17.10
CA TYR A 191 -0.65 1.90 -18.25
C TYR A 191 -1.40 0.58 -18.13
N VAL A 192 -0.78 -0.44 -17.55
CA VAL A 192 -1.42 -1.75 -17.36
C VAL A 192 -2.60 -1.66 -16.39
N ILE A 193 -2.46 -0.95 -15.27
CA ILE A 193 -3.56 -0.81 -14.30
C ILE A 193 -4.70 0.03 -14.85
N LEU A 194 -4.36 1.05 -15.64
CA LEU A 194 -5.33 1.90 -16.33
C LEU A 194 -6.26 1.13 -17.25
N VAL A 195 -5.72 0.09 -17.90
CA VAL A 195 -6.50 -0.79 -18.77
C VAL A 195 -7.23 -1.85 -17.94
N ILE A 196 -6.57 -2.42 -16.93
CA ILE A 196 -7.14 -3.52 -16.13
C ILE A 196 -8.31 -3.06 -15.27
N TYR A 197 -8.23 -1.91 -14.61
CA TYR A 197 -9.25 -1.45 -13.66
C TYR A 197 -10.67 -1.32 -14.26
N PRO A 198 -10.90 -0.60 -15.39
CA PRO A 198 -12.23 -0.52 -15.99
C PRO A 198 -12.72 -1.88 -16.50
N CYS A 199 -11.82 -2.72 -17.03
CA CYS A 199 -12.14 -4.08 -17.44
C CYS A 199 -12.63 -4.94 -16.27
N LEU A 200 -11.98 -4.84 -15.10
CA LEU A 200 -12.41 -5.54 -13.89
C LEU A 200 -13.75 -5.01 -13.36
N LEU A 201 -13.98 -3.70 -13.37
CA LEU A 201 -15.27 -3.13 -12.99
C LEU A 201 -16.41 -3.65 -13.88
N LEU A 202 -16.20 -3.69 -15.20
CA LEU A 202 -17.17 -4.26 -16.13
C LEU A 202 -17.35 -5.75 -15.85
N LEU A 203 -16.27 -6.52 -15.81
CA LEU A 203 -16.30 -7.96 -15.61
C LEU A 203 -17.03 -8.34 -14.33
N PHE A 204 -16.77 -7.68 -13.19
CA PHE A 204 -17.45 -7.99 -11.93
C PHE A 204 -18.91 -7.54 -11.87
N LYS A 205 -19.27 -6.48 -12.59
CA LYS A 205 -20.67 -6.06 -12.69
C LYS A 205 -21.50 -7.04 -13.52
N TYR A 206 -20.90 -7.65 -14.56
CA TYR A 206 -21.57 -8.60 -15.45
C TYR A 206 -21.48 -10.06 -14.95
N TYR A 207 -20.30 -10.49 -14.49
CA TYR A 207 -20.02 -11.84 -14.04
C TYR A 207 -19.81 -11.82 -12.53
N ARG A 208 -20.80 -12.33 -11.78
CA ARG A 208 -20.73 -12.51 -10.32
C ARG A 208 -19.64 -13.54 -9.96
N CYS A 209 -18.36 -13.14 -9.95
CA CYS A 209 -17.23 -14.05 -9.75
C CYS A 209 -17.16 -14.60 -8.30
N ARG A 210 -17.75 -15.78 -8.10
CA ARG A 210 -17.84 -16.45 -6.79
C ARG A 210 -16.49 -16.81 -6.16
N TYR A 211 -15.44 -17.04 -6.96
CA TYR A 211 -14.14 -17.54 -6.49
C TYR A 211 -13.04 -16.47 -6.39
N LEU A 212 -13.35 -15.22 -6.73
CA LEU A 212 -12.38 -14.12 -6.70
C LEU A 212 -11.76 -13.90 -5.31
N TYR A 213 -12.43 -14.33 -4.24
CA TYR A 213 -11.88 -14.25 -2.89
C TYR A 213 -10.58 -15.04 -2.71
N LEU A 214 -10.26 -16.00 -3.59
CA LEU A 214 -9.01 -16.77 -3.58
C LEU A 214 -7.84 -16.02 -4.24
N LEU A 215 -8.09 -14.89 -4.93
CA LEU A 215 -7.07 -14.10 -5.62
C LEU A 215 -5.83 -13.78 -4.74
N PRO A 216 -5.96 -13.33 -3.48
CA PRO A 216 -4.79 -13.00 -2.66
C PRO A 216 -3.87 -14.21 -2.44
N VAL A 217 -4.46 -15.41 -2.24
CA VAL A 217 -3.72 -16.66 -2.07
C VAL A 217 -3.05 -17.05 -3.39
N MET A 218 -3.76 -16.93 -4.51
CA MET A 218 -3.22 -17.24 -5.83
C MET A 218 -2.04 -16.33 -6.19
N LEU A 219 -2.13 -15.03 -5.92
CA LEU A 219 -1.05 -14.08 -6.19
C LEU A 219 0.16 -14.34 -5.29
N PHE A 220 -0.07 -14.64 -4.01
CA PHE A 220 1.01 -14.98 -3.09
C PHE A 220 1.73 -16.27 -3.49
N LEU A 221 1.00 -17.38 -3.68
CA LEU A 221 1.60 -18.64 -4.11
C LEU A 221 2.22 -18.54 -5.49
N GLY A 222 1.58 -17.80 -6.40
CA GLY A 222 2.11 -17.51 -7.73
C GLY A 222 3.45 -16.78 -7.64
N SER A 223 3.57 -15.78 -6.78
CA SER A 223 4.84 -15.04 -6.61
C SER A 223 5.97 -15.95 -6.11
N ILE A 224 5.70 -16.85 -5.15
CA ILE A 224 6.67 -17.84 -4.68
C ILE A 224 7.05 -18.81 -5.81
N LEU A 225 6.05 -19.30 -6.56
CA LEU A 225 6.26 -20.21 -7.67
C LEU A 225 7.13 -19.58 -8.76
N PHE A 226 6.87 -18.32 -9.13
CA PHE A 226 7.67 -17.62 -10.13
C PHE A 226 9.14 -17.46 -9.70
N VAL A 227 9.39 -17.13 -8.43
CA VAL A 227 10.75 -17.07 -7.89
C VAL A 227 11.41 -18.45 -7.94
N TYR A 228 10.73 -19.51 -7.51
CA TYR A 228 11.25 -20.87 -7.56
C TYR A 228 11.56 -21.34 -8.99
N MET A 229 10.66 -21.06 -9.94
CA MET A 229 10.86 -21.39 -11.35
C MET A 229 12.04 -20.64 -11.94
N TYR A 230 12.24 -19.37 -11.56
CA TYR A 230 13.40 -18.58 -11.97
C TYR A 230 14.69 -19.17 -11.39
N ALA A 231 14.72 -19.48 -10.09
CA ALA A 231 15.86 -20.12 -9.43
C ALA A 231 16.25 -21.47 -10.06
N SER A 232 15.25 -22.19 -10.58
CA SER A 232 15.42 -23.46 -11.29
C SER A 232 15.78 -23.30 -12.78
N ASN A 233 16.07 -22.08 -13.25
CA ASN A 233 16.40 -21.74 -14.63
C ASN A 233 15.35 -22.19 -15.67
N ILE A 234 14.06 -22.19 -15.30
CA ILE A 234 12.98 -22.58 -16.22
C ILE A 234 12.82 -21.48 -17.31
N PRO A 235 12.89 -21.82 -18.62
CA PRO A 235 12.92 -20.82 -19.69
C PRO A 235 11.73 -19.84 -19.71
N ILE A 236 10.54 -20.32 -19.34
CA ILE A 236 9.33 -19.49 -19.25
C ILE A 236 9.48 -18.43 -18.16
N ALA A 237 10.07 -18.78 -17.01
CA ALA A 237 10.23 -17.84 -15.90
C ALA A 237 11.21 -16.71 -16.25
N ILE A 238 12.26 -17.00 -17.01
CA ILE A 238 13.22 -15.98 -17.49
C ILE A 238 12.53 -14.97 -18.42
N LYS A 239 11.69 -15.44 -19.35
CA LYS A 239 10.89 -14.57 -20.24
C LYS A 239 9.88 -13.73 -19.46
N VAL A 240 9.21 -14.33 -18.49
CA VAL A 240 8.26 -13.63 -17.61
C VAL A 240 8.97 -12.57 -16.77
N ASP A 241 10.17 -12.85 -16.27
CA ASP A 241 10.99 -11.90 -15.53
C ASP A 241 11.36 -10.69 -16.38
N GLN A 242 11.74 -10.88 -17.65
CA GLN A 242 11.97 -9.77 -18.59
C GLN A 242 10.73 -8.88 -18.76
N ILE A 243 9.53 -9.47 -18.86
CA ILE A 243 8.26 -8.73 -18.94
C ILE A 243 8.04 -7.92 -17.65
N PHE A 244 8.30 -8.53 -16.50
CA PHE A 244 8.23 -7.85 -15.20
C PHE A 244 9.46 -6.97 -14.91
N SER A 245 10.33 -6.73 -15.89
CA SER A 245 11.50 -5.87 -15.75
C SER A 245 12.45 -6.35 -14.63
N TYR A 246 12.70 -7.65 -14.57
CA TYR A 246 13.67 -8.30 -13.68
C TYR A 246 13.31 -8.32 -12.17
N ARG A 247 12.03 -8.11 -11.84
CA ARG A 247 11.56 -8.10 -10.44
C ARG A 247 11.53 -9.49 -9.78
N ILE A 248 11.38 -10.56 -10.56
CA ILE A 248 11.37 -11.94 -10.06
C ILE A 248 12.81 -12.38 -9.72
N SER A 249 13.77 -12.09 -10.60
CA SER A 249 15.19 -12.38 -10.33
C SER A 249 15.71 -11.63 -9.11
N PHE A 250 15.30 -10.37 -8.96
CA PHE A 250 15.59 -9.59 -7.77
C PHE A 250 15.05 -10.23 -6.48
N SER A 251 13.78 -10.66 -6.51
CA SER A 251 13.17 -11.34 -5.37
C SER A 251 13.83 -12.66 -5.04
N ASN A 252 14.35 -13.38 -6.05
CA ASN A 252 15.15 -14.57 -5.83
C ASN A 252 16.41 -14.26 -5.02
N ILE A 253 17.16 -13.21 -5.38
CA ILE A 253 18.38 -12.80 -4.66
C ILE A 253 18.07 -12.53 -3.18
N ILE A 254 17.00 -11.77 -2.91
CA ILE A 254 16.59 -11.39 -1.56
C ILE A 254 16.11 -12.59 -0.74
N LEU A 255 15.31 -13.48 -1.32
CA LEU A 255 14.89 -14.68 -0.59
C LEU A 255 16.05 -15.64 -0.35
N SER A 256 17.03 -15.69 -1.26
CA SER A 256 18.24 -16.49 -1.11
C SER A 256 19.15 -15.98 0.00
N SER A 257 19.04 -14.70 0.39
CA SER A 257 19.84 -14.12 1.48
C SER A 257 19.24 -14.36 2.87
N ILE A 258 18.09 -15.02 2.99
CA ILE A 258 17.50 -15.37 4.28
C ILE A 258 18.34 -16.49 4.92
N PRO A 259 19.01 -16.25 6.06
CA PRO A 259 20.09 -17.13 6.51
C PRO A 259 19.59 -18.43 7.15
N ASN A 260 18.37 -18.47 7.68
CA ASN A 260 17.79 -19.67 8.27
C ASN A 260 16.25 -19.59 8.37
N LEU A 261 15.63 -20.69 8.81
CA LEU A 261 14.19 -20.82 8.97
C LEU A 261 13.57 -19.80 9.96
N TYR A 262 14.31 -19.38 10.99
CA TYR A 262 13.80 -18.38 11.94
C TYR A 262 13.49 -17.08 11.21
N TYR A 263 14.41 -16.58 10.40
CA TYR A 263 14.21 -15.36 9.61
C TYR A 263 13.19 -15.54 8.47
N LEU A 264 13.00 -16.75 7.96
CA LEU A 264 11.90 -17.03 7.02
C LEU A 264 10.53 -16.85 7.69
N PHE A 265 10.35 -17.34 8.92
CA PHE A 265 9.06 -17.26 9.61
C PHE A 265 8.78 -15.88 10.21
N PHE A 266 9.81 -15.19 10.69
CA PHE A 266 9.68 -13.94 11.46
C PHE A 266 10.29 -12.69 10.80
N GLY A 267 10.89 -12.83 9.62
CA GLY A 267 11.48 -11.73 8.85
C GLY A 267 12.80 -11.22 9.41
N LEU A 268 13.46 -10.32 8.68
CA LEU A 268 14.71 -9.68 9.07
C LEU A 268 14.44 -8.28 9.66
N SER A 269 14.98 -8.00 10.86
CA SER A 269 14.92 -6.66 11.45
C SER A 269 15.89 -5.72 10.73
N GLY A 270 15.41 -4.56 10.28
CA GLY A 270 16.23 -3.55 9.59
C GLY A 270 16.26 -3.65 8.07
N GLY A 271 15.63 -4.66 7.45
CA GLY A 271 15.59 -4.82 5.99
C GLY A 271 14.66 -3.85 5.23
N GLY A 272 14.16 -2.81 5.91
CA GLY A 272 13.20 -1.84 5.36
C GLY A 272 13.81 -0.54 4.88
N ASP A 273 15.01 -0.20 5.35
CA ASP A 273 15.71 1.02 4.97
C ASP A 273 17.08 0.64 4.39
N GLU A 274 17.39 1.22 3.23
CA GLU A 274 18.69 1.24 2.54
C GLU A 274 18.96 0.14 1.48
N GLN A 275 18.81 0.57 0.22
CA GLN A 275 19.55 0.17 -1.00
C GLN A 275 18.97 -0.86 -1.98
N LEU A 276 17.87 -1.54 -1.68
CA LEU A 276 17.29 -2.52 -2.61
C LEU A 276 15.82 -2.20 -2.88
N PRO A 277 15.46 -1.66 -4.07
CA PRO A 277 14.06 -1.42 -4.43
C PRO A 277 13.36 -2.78 -4.53
N MET A 278 12.79 -3.23 -3.42
CA MET A 278 11.94 -4.40 -3.41
C MET A 278 10.70 -4.06 -4.21
N ASP A 279 10.61 -4.59 -5.42
CA ASP A 279 9.52 -4.27 -6.34
C ASP A 279 8.39 -5.31 -6.31
N LEU A 280 8.51 -6.43 -5.58
CA LEU A 280 7.41 -7.40 -5.38
C LEU A 280 6.88 -7.33 -3.94
N SER A 281 5.68 -6.75 -3.73
CA SER A 281 5.11 -6.62 -2.37
C SER A 281 5.05 -7.94 -1.59
N TYR A 282 4.68 -9.04 -2.25
CA TYR A 282 4.52 -10.34 -1.57
C TYR A 282 5.85 -10.89 -1.04
N MET A 283 6.92 -10.73 -1.83
CA MET A 283 8.28 -11.15 -1.44
C MET A 283 8.83 -10.20 -0.38
N ALA A 284 8.57 -8.91 -0.55
CA ALA A 284 9.00 -7.89 0.38
C ALA A 284 8.39 -8.08 1.77
N ILE A 285 7.10 -8.45 1.88
CA ILE A 285 6.45 -8.71 3.17
C ILE A 285 7.06 -9.95 3.84
N ILE A 286 7.35 -11.01 3.07
CA ILE A 286 8.04 -12.20 3.61
C ILE A 286 9.40 -11.81 4.17
N PHE A 287 10.19 -11.05 3.41
CA PHE A 287 11.52 -10.64 3.84
C PHE A 287 11.49 -9.74 5.07
N THR A 288 10.58 -8.75 5.09
CA THR A 288 10.53 -7.71 6.14
C THR A 288 9.85 -8.18 7.42
N PHE A 289 8.75 -8.92 7.30
CA PHE A 289 7.90 -9.31 8.43
C PHE A 289 7.87 -10.83 8.67
N GLY A 290 8.30 -11.63 7.71
CA GLY A 290 8.25 -13.09 7.78
C GLY A 290 6.98 -13.69 7.17
N LEU A 291 7.02 -15.01 6.99
CA LEU A 291 5.93 -15.79 6.43
C LEU A 291 4.65 -15.71 7.29
N ILE A 292 4.77 -15.72 8.62
CA ILE A 292 3.59 -15.75 9.51
C ILE A 292 2.75 -14.46 9.38
N PRO A 293 3.33 -13.25 9.53
CA PRO A 293 2.58 -12.01 9.28
C PRO A 293 2.06 -11.91 7.85
N SER A 294 2.84 -12.38 6.86
CA SER A 294 2.40 -12.41 5.46
C SER A 294 1.09 -13.19 5.27
N LEU A 295 1.01 -14.40 5.85
CA LEU A 295 -0.19 -15.23 5.80
C LEU A 295 -1.39 -14.57 6.47
N ILE A 296 -1.19 -13.87 7.59
CA ILE A 296 -2.25 -13.12 8.27
C ILE A 296 -2.82 -12.05 7.33
N ILE A 297 -1.96 -11.29 6.65
CA ILE A 297 -2.38 -10.26 5.68
C ILE A 297 -3.22 -10.89 4.55
N ILE A 298 -2.74 -11.98 3.96
CA ILE A 298 -3.42 -12.69 2.87
C ILE A 298 -4.79 -13.21 3.31
N LEU A 299 -4.87 -13.78 4.51
CA LEU A 299 -6.14 -14.26 5.09
C LEU A 299 -7.13 -13.11 5.32
N MET A 300 -6.65 -11.94 5.78
CA MET A 300 -7.47 -10.75 5.95
C MET A 300 -8.06 -10.27 4.61
N TYR A 301 -7.25 -10.18 3.55
CA TYR A 301 -7.75 -9.84 2.21
C TYR A 301 -8.73 -10.90 1.69
N THR A 302 -8.41 -12.18 1.84
CA THR A 302 -9.27 -13.30 1.40
C THR A 302 -10.67 -13.21 2.01
N ARG A 303 -10.74 -13.01 3.34
CA ARG A 303 -12.01 -12.83 4.05
C ARG A 303 -12.74 -11.56 3.63
N THR A 304 -12.01 -10.48 3.38
CA THR A 304 -12.57 -9.19 2.93
C THR A 304 -13.21 -9.32 1.55
N LEU A 305 -12.50 -9.89 0.57
CA LEU A 305 -13.03 -10.10 -0.78
C LEU A 305 -14.27 -11.00 -0.76
N LYS A 306 -14.27 -12.05 0.08
CA LYS A 306 -15.47 -12.89 0.28
C LYS A 306 -16.66 -12.06 0.79
N SER A 307 -16.43 -11.19 1.78
CA SER A 307 -17.47 -10.29 2.34
C SER A 307 -18.00 -9.32 1.28
N LEU A 308 -17.12 -8.70 0.48
CA LEU A 308 -17.48 -7.77 -0.59
C LEU A 308 -18.32 -8.44 -1.70
N ILE A 309 -17.99 -9.69 -2.07
CA ILE A 309 -18.76 -10.47 -3.05
C ILE A 309 -20.17 -10.74 -2.52
N ILE A 310 -20.31 -11.13 -1.25
CA ILE A 310 -21.62 -11.41 -0.62
C ILE A 310 -22.47 -10.13 -0.54
N LYS A 311 -21.85 -8.97 -0.26
CA LYS A 311 -22.53 -7.67 -0.13
C LYS A 311 -22.71 -6.93 -1.45
N TYR A 312 -22.22 -7.48 -2.56
CA TYR A 312 -22.30 -6.87 -3.89
C TYR A 312 -21.69 -5.45 -4.00
N ASP A 313 -20.67 -5.13 -3.19
CA ASP A 313 -19.95 -3.85 -3.30
C ASP A 313 -18.82 -3.95 -4.34
N TYR A 314 -19.22 -3.94 -5.62
CA TYR A 314 -18.33 -4.14 -6.76
C TYR A 314 -17.28 -3.03 -6.92
N GLY A 315 -17.57 -1.81 -6.46
CA GLY A 315 -16.61 -0.69 -6.56
C GLY A 315 -15.42 -0.90 -5.64
N ILE A 316 -15.66 -1.30 -4.39
CA ILE A 316 -14.58 -1.61 -3.44
C ILE A 316 -13.91 -2.94 -3.80
N LEU A 317 -14.66 -3.91 -4.32
CA LEU A 317 -14.10 -5.17 -4.81
C LEU A 317 -13.07 -4.94 -5.94
N ALA A 318 -13.42 -4.12 -6.94
CA ALA A 318 -12.51 -3.76 -8.03
C ALA A 318 -11.27 -2.99 -7.54
N LEU A 319 -11.45 -2.08 -6.57
CA LEU A 319 -10.35 -1.38 -5.91
C LEU A 319 -9.39 -2.36 -5.23
N CYS A 320 -9.88 -3.25 -4.36
CA CYS A 320 -9.02 -4.20 -3.64
C CYS A 320 -8.35 -5.20 -4.59
N THR A 321 -9.06 -5.71 -5.60
CA THR A 321 -8.49 -6.67 -6.55
C THR A 321 -7.44 -6.06 -7.46
N THR A 322 -7.68 -4.85 -7.98
CA THR A 322 -6.68 -4.14 -8.78
C THR A 322 -5.47 -3.75 -7.96
N PHE A 323 -5.66 -3.32 -6.71
CA PHE A 323 -4.57 -3.06 -5.78
C PHE A 323 -3.73 -4.32 -5.51
N LEU A 324 -4.36 -5.48 -5.29
CA LEU A 324 -3.64 -6.75 -5.10
C LEU A 324 -2.88 -7.19 -6.36
N LEU A 325 -3.46 -7.01 -7.55
CA LEU A 325 -2.75 -7.25 -8.81
C LEU A 325 -1.56 -6.30 -8.97
N TYR A 326 -1.70 -5.04 -8.56
CA TYR A 326 -0.62 -4.08 -8.57
C TYR A 326 0.49 -4.45 -7.57
N ALA A 327 0.14 -5.01 -6.41
CA ALA A 327 1.09 -5.53 -5.43
C ALA A 327 1.95 -6.69 -5.96
N PHE A 328 1.53 -7.33 -7.05
CA PHE A 328 2.34 -8.32 -7.75
C PHE A 328 3.50 -7.69 -8.54
N VAL A 329 3.56 -6.37 -8.69
CA VAL A 329 4.58 -5.69 -9.52
C VAL A 329 5.22 -4.50 -8.81
N GLU A 330 4.63 -4.02 -7.72
CA GLU A 330 5.19 -2.92 -6.91
C GLU A 330 5.08 -3.23 -5.42
N ASN A 331 5.89 -2.57 -4.59
CA ASN A 331 5.87 -2.70 -3.12
C ASN A 331 4.92 -1.71 -2.43
N ILE A 332 3.63 -1.95 -2.64
CA ILE A 332 2.53 -1.15 -2.10
C ILE A 332 1.91 -1.76 -0.84
N LEU A 333 2.11 -3.04 -0.55
CA LEU A 333 1.51 -3.66 0.64
C LEU A 333 2.26 -3.30 1.93
N ILE A 334 3.55 -3.00 1.86
CA ILE A 334 4.37 -2.58 3.01
C ILE A 334 4.21 -1.07 3.28
N SER A 335 3.94 -0.27 2.25
CA SER A 335 3.73 1.17 2.42
C SER A 335 2.35 1.46 3.01
N PHE A 336 2.23 1.38 4.33
CA PHE A 336 0.95 1.47 5.05
C PHE A 336 0.17 2.75 4.78
N ILE A 337 0.86 3.88 4.60
CA ILE A 337 0.20 5.15 4.30
C ILE A 337 -0.30 5.20 2.86
N LEU A 338 0.40 4.56 1.93
CA LEU A 338 0.03 4.46 0.53
C LEU A 338 -0.92 3.30 0.21
N ASN A 339 -1.30 2.52 1.23
CA ASN A 339 -2.26 1.43 1.11
C ASN A 339 -3.62 1.80 1.71
N PRO A 340 -4.53 2.43 0.93
CA PRO A 340 -5.87 2.78 1.40
C PRO A 340 -6.75 1.54 1.63
N THR A 341 -6.34 0.36 1.14
CA THR A 341 -7.18 -0.83 1.17
C THR A 341 -7.26 -1.45 2.56
N PHE A 342 -6.29 -1.19 3.44
CA PHE A 342 -6.37 -1.61 4.84
C PHE A 342 -7.59 -1.05 5.57
N TYR A 343 -7.98 0.19 5.29
CA TYR A 343 -9.23 0.75 5.82
C TYR A 343 -10.44 -0.13 5.47
N TYR A 344 -10.58 -0.51 4.19
CA TYR A 344 -11.70 -1.33 3.73
C TYR A 344 -11.61 -2.76 4.28
N VAL A 345 -10.41 -3.34 4.34
CA VAL A 345 -10.18 -4.66 4.95
C VAL A 345 -10.71 -4.67 6.38
N PHE A 346 -10.28 -3.74 7.24
CA PHE A 346 -10.77 -3.70 8.61
C PHE A 346 -12.26 -3.37 8.71
N TYR A 347 -12.76 -2.45 7.89
CA TYR A 347 -14.19 -2.11 7.84
C TYR A 347 -15.08 -3.33 7.55
N TYR A 348 -14.73 -4.11 6.53
CA TYR A 348 -15.52 -5.26 6.08
C TYR A 348 -15.30 -6.51 6.94
N LEU A 349 -14.17 -6.64 7.62
CA LEU A 349 -13.95 -7.67 8.64
C LEU A 349 -14.74 -7.38 9.93
N ASN A 350 -14.95 -6.10 10.29
CA ASN A 350 -15.74 -5.68 11.45
C ASN A 350 -17.24 -5.68 11.22
N SER A 351 -17.67 -5.62 9.96
CA SER A 351 -19.06 -5.53 9.60
C SER A 351 -19.80 -6.84 9.90
N LYS A 352 -20.19 -7.04 11.18
CA LYS A 352 -21.35 -7.87 11.58
C LYS A 352 -22.69 -7.30 11.08
N ARG A 353 -22.67 -6.15 10.40
CA ARG A 353 -23.80 -5.55 9.70
C ARG A 353 -24.04 -6.19 8.36
#